data_AF-A6BGU8-F1
#
_entry.id   AF-A6BGU8-F1
#
_cell.length_a   1.000
_cell.length_b   1.000
_cell.length_c   1.000
_cell.angle_alpha   90.00
_cell.angle_beta   90.00
_cell.angle_gamma   90.00
#
_symmetry.space_group_name_H-M   'P 1'
#
loop_
_entity.id
_entity.type
_entity.pdbx_description
1 polymer ?
#
loop_
_entity_poly.entity_id
_entity_poly.type
_entity_poly.pdbx_seq_one_letter_code
_entity_poly.pdbx_strand_id
1 'polypeptide(L)' 'MDANLSMEQIRMDVKNVTALNQEGYDMNVISHKLDLSKDYVQTILTCAQGFTEDDTMAVAVLVEASL' A
#
# COMPACT_ATOMS: atom_id res chain seq x y z
N MET A 1 -6.63 -19.68 -3.20
CA MET A 1 -7.42 -18.55 -3.72
C MET A 1 -6.40 -17.54 -4.21
N ASP A 2 -6.08 -17.57 -5.50
CA ASP A 2 -5.37 -16.48 -6.16
C ASP A 2 -6.39 -15.35 -6.35
N ALA A 3 -6.71 -14.65 -5.25
CA ALA A 3 -7.47 -13.43 -5.34
C ALA A 3 -6.52 -12.38 -5.91
N ASN A 4 -6.49 -12.24 -7.24
CA ASN A 4 -5.92 -11.05 -7.85
C ASN A 4 -6.67 -9.84 -7.26
N LEU A 5 -5.97 -9.05 -6.44
CA LEU A 5 -6.48 -7.79 -5.94
C LEU A 5 -6.85 -6.92 -7.14
N SER A 6 -8.02 -6.28 -7.09
CA SER A 6 -8.38 -5.33 -8.15
C SER A 6 -7.49 -4.09 -8.03
N MET A 7 -7.23 -3.43 -9.16
CA MET A 7 -6.44 -2.19 -9.15
C MET A 7 -7.08 -1.10 -8.28
N GLU A 8 -8.41 -1.10 -8.15
CA GLU A 8 -9.13 -0.20 -7.24
C GLU A 8 -8.83 -0.52 -5.77
N GLN A 9 -8.75 -1.81 -5.42
CA GLN A 9 -8.38 -2.26 -4.08
C GLN A 9 -6.94 -1.83 -3.77
N ILE A 10 -5.99 -2.12 -4.67
CA ILE A 10 -4.58 -1.75 -4.50
C ILE A 10 -4.44 -0.24 -4.33
N ARG A 11 -5.13 0.57 -5.14
CA ARG A 11 -5.10 2.03 -5.01
C ARG A 11 -5.64 2.50 -3.66
N MET A 12 -6.71 1.89 -3.17
CA MET A 12 -7.27 2.21 -1.85
C MET A 12 -6.30 1.83 -0.73
N ASP A 13 -5.67 0.67 -0.83
CA ASP A 13 -4.67 0.19 0.13
C ASP A 13 -3.45 1.11 0.15
N VAL A 14 -2.94 1.51 -1.03
CA VAL A 14 -1.86 2.48 -1.15
C VAL A 14 -2.21 3.76 -0.40
N LYS A 15 -3.38 4.35 -0.66
CA LYS A 15 -3.82 5.59 0.00
C LYS A 15 -3.90 5.43 1.53
N ASN A 16 -4.47 4.33 2.00
CA ASN A 16 -4.65 4.10 3.44
C ASN A 16 -3.31 3.83 4.14
N VAL A 17 -2.44 3.04 3.53
CA VAL A 17 -1.11 2.72 4.06
C VAL A 17 -0.23 3.96 4.10
N THR A 18 -0.20 4.78 3.04
CA THR A 18 0.61 6.00 3.02
C THR A 18 0.12 7.01 4.04
N ALA A 19 -1.21 7.21 4.16
CA ALA A 19 -1.79 8.11 5.16
C ALA A 19 -1.42 7.69 6.60
N LEU A 20 -1.59 6.40 6.95
CA LEU A 20 -1.23 5.92 8.28
C LEU A 20 0.28 6.00 8.55
N ASN A 21 1.11 5.76 7.55
CA ASN A 21 2.56 5.91 7.69
C ASN A 21 2.97 7.36 7.92
N GLN A 22 2.26 8.33 7.32
CA GLN A 22 2.47 9.76 7.54
C GLN A 22 1.98 10.24 8.90
N GLU A 23 0.93 9.63 9.44
CA GLU A 23 0.50 9.81 10.84
C GLU A 23 1.53 9.26 11.85
N GLY A 24 2.55 8.53 11.39
CA GLY A 24 3.63 8.00 12.21
C GLY A 24 3.37 6.60 12.76
N TYR A 25 2.39 5.87 12.24
CA TYR A 25 2.17 4.47 12.61
C TYR A 25 3.27 3.57 12.03
N ASP A 26 3.75 2.65 12.87
CA ASP A 26 4.67 1.59 12.43
C ASP A 26 3.97 0.57 11.52
N MET A 27 4.74 -0.08 10.65
CA MET A 27 4.28 -1.12 9.72
C MET A 27 3.43 -2.21 10.41
N ASN A 28 3.79 -2.63 11.62
CA ASN A 28 3.04 -3.65 12.36
C ASN A 28 1.62 -3.16 12.73
N VAL A 29 1.50 -1.88 13.09
CA VAL A 29 0.22 -1.26 13.45
C VAL A 29 -0.64 -1.07 12.20
N ILE A 30 -0.03 -0.64 11.09
CA ILE A 30 -0.71 -0.46 9.80
C ILE A 30 -1.27 -1.80 9.29
N SER A 31 -0.44 -2.83 9.24
CA SER A 31 -0.83 -4.20 8.86
C SER A 31 -2.02 -4.70 9.67
N HIS A 32 -1.99 -4.49 11.00
CA HIS A 32 -3.09 -4.90 11.86
C HIS A 32 -4.37 -4.06 11.67
N LYS A 33 -4.25 -2.74 11.48
CA LYS A 33 -5.40 -1.83 11.30
C LYS A 33 -6.14 -2.07 9.98
N LEU A 34 -5.41 -2.38 8.92
CA LEU A 34 -5.96 -2.55 7.57
C LEU A 34 -6.23 -4.02 7.22
N ASP A 35 -5.94 -4.97 8.13
CA ASP A 35 -6.00 -6.41 7.89
C ASP A 35 -5.20 -6.83 6.63
N LEU A 36 -4.01 -6.26 6.48
CA LEU A 36 -3.09 -6.51 5.36
C LEU A 36 -1.87 -7.29 5.82
N SER A 37 -1.29 -8.09 4.94
CA SER A 37 -0.01 -8.75 5.23
C SER A 37 1.13 -7.73 5.36
N LYS A 38 2.09 -8.00 6.25
CA LYS A 38 3.24 -7.10 6.44
C LYS A 38 4.06 -6.95 5.17
N ASP A 39 4.24 -8.03 4.42
CA ASP A 39 4.96 -8.03 3.16
C ASP A 39 4.28 -7.09 2.14
N TYR A 40 2.95 -7.13 2.06
CA TYR A 40 2.20 -6.24 1.17
C TYR A 40 2.29 -4.78 1.59
N VAL A 41 2.17 -4.48 2.90
CA VAL A 41 2.37 -3.12 3.44
C VAL A 41 3.79 -2.63 3.14
N GLN A 42 4.80 -3.48 3.30
CA GLN A 42 6.18 -3.15 2.96
C GLN A 42 6.36 -2.86 1.46
N THR A 43 5.75 -3.67 0.59
CA THR A 43 5.76 -3.43 -0.86
C THR A 43 5.15 -2.08 -1.20
N ILE A 44 3.98 -1.74 -0.62
CA ILE A 44 3.34 -0.43 -0.81
C ILE A 44 4.26 0.70 -0.36
N LEU A 45 4.79 0.64 0.86
CA LEU A 45 5.67 1.70 1.40
C LEU A 45 6.96 1.84 0.59
N THR A 46 7.48 0.75 0.04
CA THR A 46 8.66 0.78 -0.84
C THR A 46 8.31 1.38 -2.19
N CYS A 47 7.17 1.00 -2.79
CA CYS A 47 6.72 1.57 -4.07
C CYS A 47 6.33 3.05 -3.94
N ALA A 48 5.87 3.50 -2.78
CA ALA A 48 5.54 4.89 -2.51
C ALA A 48 6.78 5.77 -2.26
N GLN A 49 7.95 5.19 -1.98
CA GLN A 49 9.18 5.97 -1.78
C GLN A 49 9.57 6.67 -3.08
N GLY A 50 9.44 8.01 -3.09
CA GLY A 50 9.74 8.83 -4.26
C GLY A 50 8.51 9.30 -5.04
N PHE A 51 7.30 8.90 -4.62
CA PHE A 51 6.03 9.41 -5.15
C PHE A 51 5.37 10.36 -4.17
N THR A 52 4.61 11.33 -4.70
CA THR A 52 3.75 12.20 -3.89
C THR A 52 2.40 11.54 -3.65
N GLU A 53 1.66 11.96 -2.62
CA GLU A 53 0.34 11.37 -2.29
C GLU A 53 -0.65 11.39 -3.46
N ASP A 54 -0.59 12.41 -4.31
CA ASP A 54 -1.45 12.58 -5.48
C ASP A 54 -1.20 11.52 -6.57
N ASP A 55 -0.03 10.87 -6.55
CA ASP A 55 0.37 9.85 -7.54
C ASP A 55 -0.04 8.43 -7.14
N THR A 56 -1.10 8.29 -6.34
CA THR A 56 -1.58 6.99 -5.81
C THR A 56 -1.74 5.92 -6.91
N MET A 57 -2.16 6.33 -8.13
CA MET A 57 -2.32 5.40 -9.25
C MET A 57 -0.98 4.86 -9.77
N ALA A 58 0.06 5.69 -9.84
CA ALA A 58 1.39 5.25 -10.27
C ALA A 58 1.99 4.25 -9.26
N VAL A 59 1.83 4.53 -7.97
CA VAL A 59 2.24 3.62 -6.89
C VAL A 59 1.45 2.30 -6.98
N ALA A 60 0.14 2.36 -7.23
CA ALA A 60 -0.68 1.17 -7.36
C ALA A 60 -0.19 0.25 -8.49
N VAL A 61 0.11 0.81 -9.67
CA VAL A 61 0.66 0.05 -10.81
C VAL A 61 2.01 -0.60 -10.46
N LEU A 62 2.88 0.09 -9.72
CA LEU A 62 4.15 -0.48 -9.26
C LEU A 62 3.95 -1.62 -8.26
N VAL A 63 2.97 -1.48 -7.36
CA VAL A 63 2.61 -2.51 -6.39
C VAL A 63 2.07 -3.75 -7.11
N GLU A 64 1.13 -3.58 -8.04
CA GLU A 64 0.60 -4.69 -8.86
C GLU A 64 1.71 -5.42 -9.61
N ALA A 65 2.68 -4.71 -10.17
CA ALA A 65 3.83 -5.31 -10.86
C ALA A 65 4.82 -6.04 -9.92
N SER A 66 4.71 -5.82 -8.60
CA SER A 66 5.60 -6.40 -7.58
C SER A 66 4.95 -7.53 -6.77
N LEU A 67 3.66 -7.81 -6.99
CA LEU A 67 2.89 -8.91 -6.42
C LEU A 67 3.02 -10.18 -7.26
#